data_AF-A0A078LBU3-F1
#
_entry.id   AF-A0A078LBU3-F1
#
_cell.length_a   1.000
_cell.length_b   1.000
_cell.length_c   1.000
_cell.angle_alpha   90.00
_cell.angle_beta   90.00
_cell.angle_gamma   90.00
#
_symmetry.space_group_name_H-M   'P 1'
#
loop_
_entity.id
_entity.type
_entity.pdbx_description
1 polymer ?
#
loop_
_entity_poly.entity_id
_entity_poly.type
_entity_poly.pdbx_seq_one_letter_code
_entity_poly.pdbx_strand_id
1 'polypeptide(L)'
;MTPTQFCKRLNGVNVQQVTAFLEEHNWLYDDRPESRRPAWRVKAYARDLYLTERRHLVEHDDFDSFDTYTPVLLRKGAVWIYRQYLKGALPMKKSWNGEFTHDKELAGAA
;
A
#
# COMPACT_ATOMS: atom_id res chain seq x y z
N MET A 1 2.30 -0.51 -10.05
CA MET A 1 2.54 -1.19 -8.76
C MET A 1 1.83 -0.40 -7.68
N THR A 2 1.05 -1.04 -6.83
CA THR A 2 0.37 -0.40 -5.70
C THR A 2 1.31 -0.24 -4.49
N PRO A 3 1.01 0.66 -3.53
CA PRO A 3 1.79 0.78 -2.30
C PRO A 3 1.88 -0.53 -1.51
N THR A 4 0.78 -1.29 -1.45
CA THR A 4 0.73 -2.60 -0.79
C THR A 4 1.59 -3.64 -1.51
N GLN A 5 1.60 -3.65 -2.85
CA GLN A 5 2.48 -4.50 -3.64
C GLN A 5 3.96 -4.17 -3.42
N PHE A 6 4.30 -2.89 -3.25
CA PHE A 6 5.65 -2.48 -2.90
C PHE A 6 6.04 -2.96 -1.50
N CYS A 7 5.19 -2.73 -0.50
CA CYS A 7 5.43 -3.18 0.87
C CYS A 7 5.53 -4.70 1.02
N LYS A 8 4.87 -5.50 0.16
CA LYS A 8 5.03 -6.96 0.11
C LYS A 8 6.47 -7.40 -0.16
N ARG A 9 7.27 -6.56 -0.82
CA ARG A 9 8.68 -6.83 -1.12
C ARG A 9 9.61 -6.51 0.05
N LEU A 10 9.12 -5.82 1.08
CA LEU A 10 9.89 -5.47 2.27
C LEU A 10 9.75 -6.56 3.33
N ASN A 11 10.85 -6.90 4.00
CA ASN A 11 10.82 -7.91 5.06
C ASN A 11 10.14 -7.37 6.33
N GLY A 12 9.38 -8.21 7.01
CA GLY A 12 8.77 -7.85 8.30
C GLY A 12 7.54 -6.94 8.24
N VAL A 13 7.23 -6.31 7.11
CA VAL A 13 6.10 -5.37 7.01
C VAL A 13 4.76 -6.12 7.08
N ASN A 14 3.85 -5.59 7.89
CA ASN A 14 2.45 -6.03 7.95
C ASN A 14 1.62 -5.33 6.87
N VAL A 15 1.58 -5.95 5.70
CA VAL A 15 0.90 -5.40 4.51
C VAL A 15 -0.59 -5.14 4.73
N GLN A 16 -1.26 -5.87 5.63
CA GLN A 16 -2.69 -5.68 5.91
C GLN A 16 -2.98 -4.32 6.55
N GLN A 17 -2.02 -3.75 7.29
CA GLN A 17 -2.16 -2.47 7.97
C GLN A 17 -1.56 -1.29 7.18
N VAL A 18 -0.88 -1.55 6.05
CA VAL A 18 -0.25 -0.50 5.24
C VAL A 18 -1.29 0.49 4.71
N THR A 19 -2.47 0.04 4.31
CA THR A 19 -3.50 0.94 3.78
C THR A 19 -4.00 1.92 4.85
N ALA A 20 -4.25 1.43 6.08
CA ALA A 20 -4.63 2.27 7.22
C ALA A 20 -3.50 3.25 7.59
N PHE A 21 -2.25 2.79 7.60
CA PHE A 21 -1.09 3.66 7.80
C PHE A 21 -1.03 4.79 6.77
N LEU A 22 -1.31 4.51 5.49
CA LEU A 22 -1.34 5.53 4.45
C LEU A 22 -2.54 6.49 4.58
N GLU A 23 -3.67 6.03 5.10
CA GLU A 23 -4.81 6.88 5.45
C GLU A 23 -4.44 7.85 6.59
N GLU A 24 -3.84 7.36 7.68
CA GLU A 24 -3.35 8.16 8.80
C GLU A 24 -2.37 9.26 8.35
N HIS A 25 -1.56 8.97 7.32
CA HIS A 25 -0.62 9.92 6.73
C HIS A 25 -1.24 10.84 5.66
N ASN A 26 -2.57 10.86 5.53
CA ASN A 26 -3.33 11.66 4.57
C ASN A 26 -3.00 11.36 3.09
N TRP A 27 -2.63 10.12 2.77
CA TRP A 27 -2.44 9.70 1.37
C TRP A 27 -3.70 9.09 0.78
N LEU A 28 -4.38 8.28 1.58
CA LEU A 28 -5.60 7.59 1.18
C LEU A 28 -6.80 8.09 2.00
N TYR A 29 -7.99 7.82 1.48
CA TYR A 29 -9.24 7.95 2.19
C TYR A 29 -10.21 6.88 1.68
N ASP A 30 -11.16 6.49 2.53
CA ASP A 30 -12.28 5.65 2.11
C ASP A 30 -13.39 6.53 1.50
N ASP A 31 -13.71 6.29 0.23
CA ASP A 31 -14.81 6.96 -0.49
C ASP A 31 -16.19 6.38 -0.11
N ARG A 32 -16.22 5.23 0.58
CA ARG A 32 -17.44 4.55 1.04
C ARG A 32 -17.30 4.05 2.47
N PRO A 33 -17.14 4.95 3.46
CA PRO A 33 -16.88 4.57 4.86
C PRO A 33 -18.02 3.76 5.51
N GLU A 34 -19.25 3.91 5.02
CA GLU A 34 -20.43 3.15 5.50
C GLU A 34 -20.48 1.72 4.95
N SER A 35 -19.67 1.40 3.93
CA SER A 35 -19.65 0.08 3.31
C SER A 35 -18.76 -0.88 4.07
N ARG A 36 -19.16 -2.16 4.11
CA ARG A 36 -18.27 -3.26 4.55
C ARG A 36 -17.04 -3.44 3.64
N ARG A 37 -17.04 -2.82 2.46
CA ARG A 37 -15.95 -2.88 1.47
C ARG A 37 -15.41 -1.48 1.22
N PRO A 38 -14.26 -1.12 1.83
CA PRO A 38 -13.70 0.21 1.68
C PRO A 38 -13.34 0.47 0.21
N ALA A 39 -13.67 1.66 -0.29
CA ALA A 39 -13.26 2.16 -1.59
C ALA A 39 -12.08 3.12 -1.41
N TRP A 40 -10.88 2.55 -1.32
CA TRP A 40 -9.67 3.33 -1.12
C TRP A 40 -9.36 4.22 -2.32
N ARG A 41 -9.32 5.53 -2.07
CA ARG A 41 -8.98 6.56 -3.05
C ARG A 41 -7.79 7.39 -2.60
N VAL A 42 -7.13 8.01 -3.58
CA VAL A 42 -5.95 8.84 -3.34
C VAL A 42 -6.35 10.29 -3.12
N LYS A 43 -5.93 10.91 -2.00
CA LYS A 43 -6.13 12.36 -1.75
C LYS A 43 -5.35 13.20 -2.78
N ALA A 44 -5.87 14.37 -3.14
CA ALA A 44 -5.29 15.24 -4.18
C ALA A 44 -3.80 15.54 -3.95
N TYR A 45 -3.42 15.99 -2.75
CA TYR A 45 -2.02 16.24 -2.37
C TYR A 45 -1.09 15.03 -2.62
N ALA A 46 -1.55 13.83 -2.28
CA ALA A 46 -0.76 12.62 -2.46
C ALA A 46 -0.69 12.20 -3.93
N ARG A 47 -1.74 12.50 -4.72
CA ARG A 47 -1.80 12.25 -6.16
C ARG A 47 -0.78 13.10 -6.95
N ASP A 48 -0.46 14.27 -6.44
CA ASP A 48 0.48 15.17 -7.12
C ASP A 48 1.94 14.82 -6.80
N LEU A 49 2.19 14.13 -5.69
CA LEU A 49 3.55 13.95 -5.15
C LEU A 49 4.03 12.50 -5.03
N TYR A 50 3.17 11.58 -4.62
CA TYR A 50 3.58 10.25 -4.14
C TYR A 50 2.89 9.10 -4.84
N LEU A 51 1.66 9.31 -5.29
CA LEU A 51 0.79 8.32 -5.89
C LEU A 51 0.20 8.89 -7.18
N THR A 52 -0.29 8.04 -8.07
CA THR A 52 -1.29 8.40 -9.08
C THR A 52 -2.49 7.46 -8.91
N GLU A 53 -3.60 7.77 -9.54
CA GLU A 53 -4.79 6.93 -9.48
C GLU A 53 -5.14 6.47 -10.89
N ARG A 54 -5.28 5.16 -11.07
CA ARG A 54 -5.73 4.58 -12.34
C ARG A 54 -7.19 4.18 -12.23
N ARG A 55 -8.03 4.75 -13.08
CA ARG A 55 -9.43 4.36 -13.24
C ARG A 55 -9.50 3.11 -14.12
N HIS A 56 -10.30 2.14 -13.70
CA HIS A 56 -10.60 0.91 -14.41
C HIS A 56 -12.11 0.75 -14.45
N LEU A 57 -12.66 0.55 -15.65
CA LEU A 57 -14.02 0.06 -15.78
C LEU A 57 -14.01 -1.45 -15.57
N VAL A 58 -14.78 -1.92 -14.60
CA VAL A 58 -14.99 -3.35 -14.39
C VAL A 58 -16.33 -3.69 -15.00
N GLU A 59 -16.29 -4.32 -16.16
CA GLU A 59 -17.46 -4.86 -16.84
C GLU A 59 -17.74 -6.26 -16.28
N HIS A 60 -19.00 -6.56 -15.99
CA HIS A 60 -19.44 -7.85 -15.48
C HIS A 60 -20.62 -8.30 -16.33
N ASP A 61 -20.64 -9.57 -16.75
CA ASP A 61 -21.73 -10.07 -17.61
C ASP A 61 -23.08 -10.08 -16.87
N ASP A 62 -23.06 -10.33 -15.56
CA ASP A 62 -24.25 -10.50 -14.71
C ASP A 62 -24.65 -9.24 -13.90
N PHE A 63 -23.85 -8.17 -13.91
CA PHE A 63 -24.06 -6.98 -13.09
C PHE A 63 -23.66 -5.69 -13.80
N ASP A 64 -24.25 -4.57 -13.37
CA ASP A 64 -23.87 -3.26 -13.88
C ASP A 64 -22.37 -2.99 -13.71
N SER A 65 -21.79 -2.46 -14.78
CA SER A 65 -20.38 -2.10 -14.82
C SER A 65 -20.09 -0.99 -13.80
N PHE A 66 -18.97 -1.11 -13.08
CA PHE A 66 -18.59 -0.12 -12.07
C PHE A 66 -17.16 0.36 -12.25
N ASP A 67 -16.95 1.63 -11.90
CA ASP A 67 -15.62 2.21 -11.89
C ASP A 67 -14.85 1.82 -10.63
N THR A 68 -13.64 1.32 -10.82
CA THR A 68 -12.67 1.02 -9.76
C THR A 68 -11.46 1.94 -9.89
N TYR A 69 -10.97 2.43 -8.75
CA TYR A 69 -9.82 3.31 -8.67
C TYR A 69 -8.67 2.60 -7.97
N THR A 70 -7.53 2.46 -8.65
CA THR A 70 -6.35 1.78 -8.10
C THR A 70 -5.23 2.79 -7.85
N PRO A 71 -4.74 2.94 -6.60
CA PRO A 71 -3.56 3.72 -6.30
C PRO A 71 -2.30 3.11 -6.94
N VAL A 72 -1.58 3.90 -7.71
CA VAL A 72 -0.31 3.54 -8.35
C VAL A 72 0.81 4.33 -7.66
N LEU A 73 1.83 3.62 -7.18
CA LEU A 73 2.95 4.23 -6.46
C LEU A 73 3.92 4.91 -7.43
N LEU A 74 4.22 6.19 -7.19
CA LEU A 74 5.29 6.91 -7.89
C LEU A 74 6.64 6.68 -7.22
N ARG A 75 7.73 6.97 -7.94
CA ARG A 75 9.10 6.84 -7.41
C ARG A 75 9.31 7.63 -6.12
N LYS A 76 8.82 8.87 -6.04
CA LYS A 76 8.92 9.71 -4.84
C LYS A 76 8.17 9.11 -3.65
N GLY A 77 6.99 8.53 -3.89
CA GLY A 77 6.24 7.77 -2.89
C GLY A 77 6.98 6.52 -2.41
N ALA A 78 7.56 5.76 -3.34
CA ALA A 78 8.35 4.57 -3.00
C ALA A 78 9.56 4.91 -2.12
N VAL A 79 10.30 5.98 -2.45
CA VAL A 79 11.41 6.47 -1.64
C VAL A 79 10.94 6.88 -0.24
N TRP A 80 9.79 7.57 -0.14
CA TRP A 80 9.24 7.96 1.15
C TRP A 80 8.85 6.74 2.01
N ILE A 81 8.12 5.77 1.44
CA ILE A 81 7.73 4.53 2.14
C ILE A 81 8.97 3.77 2.60
N TYR A 82 9.98 3.65 1.74
CA TYR A 82 11.24 2.98 2.10
C TYR A 82 11.99 3.71 3.22
N ARG A 83 11.96 5.04 3.27
CA ARG A 83 12.51 5.79 4.41
C ARG A 83 11.76 5.51 5.71
N GLN A 84 10.44 5.36 5.68
CA GLN A 84 9.68 4.97 6.87
C GLN A 84 9.99 3.53 7.29
N TYR A 85 10.21 2.65 6.32
CA TYR A 85 10.65 1.28 6.58
C TYR A 85 11.97 1.26 7.36
N LEU A 86 13.00 1.95 6.87
CA LEU A 86 14.30 2.04 7.54
C LEU A 86 14.25 2.66 8.94
N LYS A 87 13.23 3.49 9.21
CA LYS A 87 12.99 4.06 10.54
C LYS A 87 12.19 3.14 11.47
N GLY A 88 11.72 1.99 10.99
CA GLY A 88 10.79 1.13 11.73
C GLY A 88 9.40 1.75 11.93
N ALA A 89 9.08 2.82 11.19
CA ALA A 89 7.82 3.55 11.32
C ALA A 89 6.67 2.95 10.50
N LEU A 90 6.97 2.02 9.57
CA LEU A 90 5.93 1.24 8.90
C LEU A 90 5.27 0.26 9.89
N PRO A 91 4.04 -0.18 9.62
CA PRO A 91 3.40 -1.20 10.44
C PRO A 91 4.16 -2.52 10.27
N MET A 92 4.97 -2.86 11.27
CA MET A 92 5.76 -4.10 11.29
C MET A 92 4.97 -5.24 11.93
N LYS A 93 5.27 -6.48 11.55
CA LYS A 93 4.71 -7.67 12.20
C LYS A 93 5.26 -7.78 13.63
N LYS A 94 4.41 -8.23 14.57
CA LYS A 94 4.83 -8.48 15.96
C LYS A 94 5.96 -9.51 16.08
N SER A 95 5.98 -10.49 15.18
CA SER A 95 7.00 -11.54 15.13
C SER A 95 8.24 -11.18 14.30
N TRP A 96 8.38 -9.93 13.86
CA TRP A 96 9.53 -9.50 13.07
C TRP A 96 10.77 -9.32 13.96
N ASN A 97 11.92 -9.78 13.47
CA ASN A 97 13.19 -9.82 14.19
C ASN A 97 13.99 -8.50 14.15
N GLY A 98 13.47 -7.44 13.50
CA GLY A 98 14.15 -6.15 13.37
C GLY A 98 15.17 -6.07 12.23
N GLU A 99 15.37 -7.15 11.47
CA GLU A 99 16.36 -7.19 10.39
C GLU A 99 15.76 -6.77 9.04
N PHE A 100 16.44 -5.83 8.40
CA PHE A 100 16.13 -5.32 7.06
C PHE A 100 16.74 -6.19 5.96
N THR A 101 16.65 -7.51 6.11
CA THR A 101 17.17 -8.48 5.15
C THR A 101 16.27 -8.58 3.92
N HIS A 102 16.88 -8.54 2.73
CA HIS A 102 16.18 -8.73 1.45
C HIS A 102 16.29 -10.18 0.94
N ASP A 103 17.23 -10.94 1.50
CA ASP A 103 17.46 -12.34 1.14
C ASP A 103 16.74 -13.28 2.11
N LYS A 104 15.67 -13.91 1.64
CA LYS A 104 15.01 -15.00 2.36
C LYS A 104 15.72 -16.34 2.18
N GLU A 105 16.63 -16.47 1.21
CA GLU A 105 17.27 -17.75 0.85
C GLU A 105 18.57 -18.03 1.61
N LEU A 106 19.28 -17.01 2.14
CA LEU A 106 20.54 -17.23 2.86
C LEU A 106 20.39 -17.56 4.35
N ALA A 107 19.21 -17.36 4.94
CA ALA A 107 18.99 -17.61 6.36
C ALA A 107 18.77 -19.10 6.72
N GLY A 108 18.65 -19.98 5.73
CA GLY A 108 18.42 -21.43 5.93
C GLY A 108 19.60 -22.33 5.56
N ALA A 109 20.77 -21.76 5.23
CA ALA A 109 21.94 -22.49 4.74
C ALA A 109 23.18 -22.32 5.64
N ALA A 110 22.98 -22.31 6.96
CA ALA A 110 24.07 -22.34 7.95
C ALA A 110 23.75 -23.36 9.05
#